data_AF-A0A1C5BV75-F1
#
_entry.id   AF-A0A1C5BV75-F1
#
_cell.length_a   1.000
_cell.length_b   1.000
_cell.length_c   1.000
_cell.angle_alpha   90.00
_cell.angle_beta   90.00
_cell.angle_gamma   90.00
#
_symmetry.space_group_name_H-M   'P 1'
#
loop_
_entity.id
_entity.type
_entity.pdbx_description
1 polymer ?
#
loop_
_entity_poly.entity_id
_entity_poly.type
_entity_poly.pdbx_seq_one_letter_code
_entity_poly.pdbx_strand_id
1 'polypeptide(L)' 'GRLPLSLRAAAEGRRVEIRTRRLQRDLGELLRWARESDVELEALDARSASLEEAFLDIAARSGSAEAVETTGMTGTVGLR' A
#
# COMPACT_ATOMS: atom_id res chain seq x y z
N GLY A 1 -4.51 12.96 -18.85
CA GLY A 1 -5.62 12.07 -18.44
C GLY A 1 -5.63 11.89 -16.93
N ARG A 2 -6.78 11.57 -16.32
CA ARG A 2 -6.80 11.04 -14.94
C ARG A 2 -6.35 9.59 -14.95
N LEU A 3 -5.59 9.17 -13.95
CA LEU A 3 -5.22 7.76 -13.75
C LEU A 3 -6.47 6.88 -13.58
N PRO A 4 -6.43 5.60 -14.00
CA PRO A 4 -7.51 4.66 -13.74
C PRO A 4 -7.84 4.60 -12.24
N LEU A 5 -9.12 4.80 -11.89
CA LEU A 5 -9.58 4.87 -10.50
C LEU A 5 -9.35 3.55 -9.72
N SER A 6 -9.09 2.44 -10.42
CA SER A 6 -8.71 1.15 -9.83
C SER A 6 -7.31 1.17 -9.20
N LEU A 7 -6.43 2.07 -9.65
CA LEU A 7 -5.04 2.12 -9.21
C LEU A 7 -4.93 3.08 -8.02
N ARG A 8 -4.62 2.53 -6.84
CA ARG A 8 -4.32 3.35 -5.66
C ARG A 8 -2.93 3.96 -5.84
N ALA A 9 -2.90 5.28 -6.03
CA ALA A 9 -1.71 6.04 -6.33
C ALA A 9 -1.39 7.04 -5.22
N ALA A 10 -0.12 7.11 -4.82
CA ALA A 10 0.45 8.24 -4.11
C ALA A 10 1.26 9.09 -5.10
N ALA A 11 1.22 10.41 -4.97
CA ALA A 11 1.92 11.32 -5.88
C ALA A 11 2.89 12.22 -5.11
N GLU A 12 4.13 12.31 -5.60
CA GLU A 12 5.16 13.21 -5.11
C GLU A 12 5.78 13.95 -6.31
N GLY A 13 5.39 15.22 -6.49
CA GLY A 13 5.75 15.99 -7.69
C GLY A 13 5.24 15.33 -8.97
N ARG A 14 6.16 14.89 -9.83
CA ARG A 14 5.84 14.15 -11.07
C ARG A 14 5.93 12.63 -10.91
N ARG A 15 6.32 12.12 -9.73
CA ARG A 15 6.41 10.70 -9.47
C ARG A 15 5.08 10.20 -8.92
N VAL A 16 4.61 9.09 -9.49
CA VAL A 16 3.41 8.40 -9.02
C VAL A 16 3.83 7.00 -8.58
N GLU A 17 3.52 6.63 -7.34
CA GLU A 17 3.72 5.29 -6.81
C GLU A 17 2.37 4.57 -6.73
N ILE A 18 2.28 3.39 -7.35
CA ILE A 18 1.09 2.53 -7.30
C ILE A 18 1.44 1.26 -6.53
N ARG A 19 0.76 1.04 -5.40
CA ARG A 19 0.90 -0.20 -4.61
C ARG A 19 -0.24 -1.15 -4.95
N THR A 20 0.10 -2.36 -5.39
CA THR A 20 -0.88 -3.39 -5.76
C THR A 20 -0.44 -4.80 -5.36
N ARG A 21 -1.42 -5.69 -5.15
CA ARG A 21 -1.22 -7.14 -4.99
C ARG A 21 -1.35 -7.91 -6.32
N ARG A 22 -1.72 -7.24 -7.40
CA ARG A 22 -2.02 -7.83 -8.72
C ARG A 22 -1.20 -7.16 -9.83
N LEU A 23 0.13 -7.13 -9.66
CA LEU A 23 1.06 -6.38 -10.51
C LEU A 23 0.77 -6.52 -12.01
N GLN A 24 0.68 -7.76 -12.53
CA GLN A 24 0.48 -7.99 -13.96
C GLN A 24 -0.82 -7.40 -14.50
N ARG A 25 -1.93 -7.61 -13.79
CA ARG A 25 -3.25 -7.10 -14.18
C ARG A 25 -3.25 -5.58 -14.20
N ASP A 26 -2.76 -4.99 -13.12
CA ASP A 26 -2.87 -3.56 -12.89
C ASP A 26 -1.85 -2.77 -13.75
N LEU A 27 -0.66 -3.33 -13.99
CA LEU A 27 0.30 -2.81 -14.97
C LEU A 27 -0.30 -2.85 -16.39
N GLY A 28 -1.00 -3.93 -16.75
CA GLY A 28 -1.69 -4.02 -18.03
C GLY A 28 -2.78 -2.97 -18.20
N GLU A 29 -3.54 -2.66 -17.14
CA GLU A 29 -4.50 -1.54 -17.14
C GLU A 29 -3.80 -0.19 -17.33
N LEU A 30 -2.67 0.04 -16.64
CA LEU A 30 -1.88 1.27 -16.76
C LEU A 30 -1.31 1.47 -18.17
N LEU A 31 -0.71 0.43 -18.76
CA LEU A 31 -0.14 0.49 -20.10
C LEU A 31 -1.21 0.73 -21.17
N ARG A 32 -2.39 0.14 -20.99
CA ARG A 32 -3.53 0.39 -21.89
C ARG A 32 -3.97 1.85 -21.83
N TRP A 33 -4.14 2.38 -20.63
CA TRP A 33 -4.48 3.78 -20.42
C TRP A 33 -3.45 4.75 -21.02
N ALA A 34 -2.16 4.44 -20.85
CA ALA A 34 -1.06 5.24 -21.39
C ALA A 34 -1.15 5.33 -22.92
N ARG A 35 -1.41 4.19 -23.58
CA ARG A 35 -1.65 4.15 -25.02
C ARG A 35 -2.90 4.91 -25.45
N GLU A 36 -4.02 4.73 -24.75
CA GLU A 36 -5.29 5.43 -25.07
C GLU A 36 -5.20 6.94 -24.86
N SER A 37 -4.31 7.37 -23.97
CA SER A 37 -4.09 8.79 -23.62
C SER A 37 -2.94 9.43 -24.41
N ASP A 38 -2.26 8.68 -25.27
CA ASP A 38 -1.03 9.09 -25.96
C ASP A 38 0.05 9.64 -25.00
N VAL A 39 0.28 8.91 -23.90
CA VAL A 39 1.26 9.25 -22.87
C VAL A 39 2.35 8.18 -22.83
N GLU A 40 3.60 8.61 -22.93
CA GLU A 40 4.76 7.76 -22.68
C GLU A 40 5.13 7.73 -21.19
N LEU A 41 5.39 6.53 -20.66
CA LEU A 41 5.77 6.34 -19.26
C LEU A 41 7.30 6.25 -19.14
N GLU A 42 7.99 7.38 -19.33
CA GLU A 42 9.46 7.48 -19.47
C GLU A 42 10.27 6.80 -18.34
N ALA A 43 9.75 6.80 -17.12
CA ALA A 43 10.39 6.24 -15.94
C ALA A 43 9.57 5.08 -15.32
N LEU A 44 8.95 4.26 -16.16
CA LEU A 44 8.18 3.11 -15.70
C LEU A 44 9.10 2.06 -15.05
N ASP A 45 8.95 1.92 -13.74
CA ASP A 45 9.52 0.83 -12.95
C ASP A 45 8.40 0.01 -12.32
N ALA A 46 8.43 -1.30 -12.56
CA ALA A 46 7.41 -2.23 -12.09
C ALA A 46 8.08 -3.47 -11.50
N ARG A 47 8.03 -3.58 -10.17
CA ARG A 47 8.61 -4.69 -9.42
C ARG A 47 7.55 -5.37 -8.57
N SER A 48 7.61 -6.69 -8.50
CA SER A 48 6.91 -7.45 -7.47
C SER A 48 7.50 -7.07 -6.12
N ALA A 49 6.67 -6.91 -5.09
CA ALA A 49 7.17 -6.85 -3.73
C ALA A 49 8.01 -8.11 -3.47
N SER A 50 9.18 -7.94 -2.86
CA SER A 50 9.99 -9.11 -2.50
C SER A 50 9.24 -9.96 -1.46
N LEU A 51 9.58 -11.24 -1.36
CA LEU A 51 9.00 -12.11 -0.33
C LEU A 51 9.31 -11.58 1.08
N GLU A 52 10.47 -10.94 1.26
CA GLU A 52 10.88 -10.24 2.48
C GLU A 52 10.02 -9.00 2.76
N GLU A 53 9.76 -8.14 1.77
CA GLU A 53 8.85 -7.00 1.92
C GLU A 53 7.42 -7.46 2.26
N ALA A 54 6.95 -8.53 1.62
CA ALA A 54 5.65 -9.14 1.94
C ALA A 54 5.62 -9.70 3.37
N PHE A 55 6.72 -10.29 3.84
CA PHE A 55 6.86 -10.80 5.20
C PHE A 55 6.82 -9.67 6.25
N LEU A 56 7.57 -8.59 6.02
CA LEU A 56 7.58 -7.42 6.91
C LEU A 56 6.21 -6.73 6.98
N ASP A 57 5.49 -6.64 5.87
CA ASP A 57 4.13 -6.08 5.84
C ASP A 57 3.11 -6.94 6.62
N ILE A 58 3.28 -8.27 6.63
CA ILE A 58 2.47 -9.17 7.47
C ILE A 58 2.82 -8.98 8.95
N ALA A 59 4.12 -8.94 9.28
CA ALA A 59 4.58 -8.76 10.67
C ALA A 59 4.12 -7.42 11.27
N ALA A 60 4.18 -6.33 10.50
CA ALA A 60 3.73 -5.01 10.93
C ALA A 60 2.21 -4.95 11.23
N ARG A 61 1.40 -5.70 10.48
CA ARG A 61 -0.06 -5.81 10.69
C ARG A 61 -0.42 -6.64 11.92
N SER A 62 0.39 -7.64 12.28
CA SER A 62 0.16 -8.47 13.46
C SER A 62 0.55 -7.77 14.77
N GLY A 63 1.67 -7.03 14.78
CA GLY A 63 2.16 -6.37 16.00
C GLY A 63 1.37 -5.13 16.44
N SER A 64 0.55 -4.54 15.56
CA SER A 64 -0.27 -3.37 15.88
C SER A 64 -1.58 -3.70 16.60
N ALA A 65 -2.00 -4.98 16.61
CA ALA A 65 -3.21 -5.42 17.32
C ALA A 65 -2.99 -5.58 18.84
N GLU A 66 -1.75 -5.82 19.30
CA GLU A 66 -1.48 -6.12 20.72
C GLU A 66 -1.26 -4.87 21.60
N ALA A 67 -1.03 -3.70 21.01
CA ALA A 67 -0.70 -2.48 21.78
C ALA A 67 -1.92 -1.77 22.41
N VAL A 68 -3.16 -2.22 22.14
CA VAL A 68 -4.38 -1.53 22.62
C VAL A 68 -4.91 -2.10 23.94
N GLU A 69 -4.35 -3.20 24.46
CA GLU A 69 -4.91 -3.93 25.62
C GLU A 69 -4.05 -3.82 26.90
N THR A 70 -3.53 -2.64 27.25
CA THR A 70 -2.83 -2.45 28.55
C THR A 70 -3.18 -1.16 29.31
N THR A 71 -4.09 -0.32 28.79
CA THR A 71 -4.54 0.88 29.51
C THR A 71 -6.02 0.73 29.88
N GLY A 72 -6.30 0.03 30.98
CA GLY A 72 -7.69 -0.13 31.45
C GLY A 72 -7.87 -0.84 32.79
N MET A 73 -6.87 -1.56 33.30
CA MET A 73 -6.99 -2.31 34.56
C MET A 73 -6.04 -1.77 35.64
N THR A 74 -6.12 -0.47 35.94
CA THR A 74 -5.51 0.10 37.16
C THR A 74 -6.51 1.09 37.77
N GLY A 75 -7.62 0.53 38.27
CA GLY A 75 -8.68 1.27 38.93
C GLY A 75 -9.24 0.46 40.09
N THR A 76 -8.55 0.57 41.23
CA THR A 76 -9.13 0.64 42.59
C THR A 76 -10.07 -0.49 43.05
N VAL A 77 -9.56 -1.42 43.87
CA VAL A 77 -10.37 -2.08 44.91
C VAL A 77 -9.63 -2.00 46.24
N GLY A 78 -10.28 -1.35 47.21
CA GLY A 78 -9.72 -0.89 48.47
C GLY A 78 -9.21 -1.99 49.40
N LEU A 79 -8.19 -1.62 50.18
CA LEU A 79 -7.72 -2.34 51.34
C LEU A 79 -8.78 -2.29 52.45
N ARG A 80 -8.86 -3.41 53.18
CA ARG A 80 -9.70 -3.67 54.35
C ARG A 80 -9.71 -2.56 55.39
#